data_AF-A0A5N5FL11-F1
#
_entry.id   AF-A0A5N5FL11-F1
#
_cell.length_a   1.000
_cell.length_b   1.000
_cell.length_c   1.000
_cell.angle_alpha   90.00
_cell.angle_beta   90.00
_cell.angle_gamma   90.00
#
_symmetry.space_group_name_H-M   'P 1'
#
loop_
_entity.id
_entity.type
_entity.pdbx_description
1 polymer ?
#
loop_
_entity_poly.entity_id
_entity_poly.type
_entity_poly.pdbx_seq_one_letter_code
_entity_poly.pdbx_strand_id
1 'polypeptide(L)'
;MFYLTLVWQKYKHEGWSGHPVCKKRYHFIIRRGAESGENEQMQSSGGSKWCNSISATTTTAEMDAVEEWAYIQLHDNTHLLHAVIHSNGFAHLLTLNGRQGGSAILSGRHILDFWDRLCLALSVRKVSVMDLSKKYGMEYRMLHAVTSGRSWYGNWGYEFGAGSYALTQHSYQKAVDTLSSLPLDPFLFQPRKPRTRLQSVIAFYQSLSNIQLLTIKDLFTFMLSLIHRARVHTSSNKKPEQQYPSNALCAWTVNDVEHVQQAMIKLLLAAVGTGGVSWVSKRALRGALYKNSSLELLDYCLKHLGGKLAPNGMVVKARFSPASVDVEYRLESSSVQNVDGSESDLNFPSEEQILCDLKFLYDSILHPDTMLSYTPQVMRERIIDAATKLLDCKQFVKDYKPYKMAEESSFGIHLWCHVALSDESKDDFVLPPELIVLPLSATVADLKREATTAFQEVYAMFKWFEVEELLGYGSIKDSFTVKLLLGSCGSIPLKGRCLAKHGLNRFRMERGIESWTVDCTCGAKDDDGERMLACDTCGVWQHTRCAGIHSSDEMPAKFVCMRCVSQESPKHP
;
A
#
# COMPACT_ATOMS: atom_id res chain seq x y z
N MET A 1 19.90 -14.10 1.58
CA MET A 1 21.23 -13.72 1.06
C MET A 1 21.56 -12.39 1.70
N PHE A 2 22.51 -12.33 2.64
CA PHE A 2 22.91 -11.09 3.29
C PHE A 2 24.07 -10.50 2.49
N TYR A 3 23.80 -9.52 1.64
CA TYR A 3 24.86 -8.74 1.00
C TYR A 3 25.20 -7.56 1.89
N LEU A 4 26.46 -7.50 2.31
CA LEU A 4 27.04 -6.37 3.02
C LEU A 4 27.71 -5.48 1.97
N THR A 5 26.92 -4.68 1.26
CA THR A 5 27.43 -3.77 0.23
C THR A 5 27.60 -2.38 0.83
N LEU A 6 28.83 -1.88 0.88
CA LEU A 6 29.16 -0.45 1.06
C LEU A 6 28.89 0.30 -0.25
N VAL A 7 27.70 0.16 -0.82
CA VAL A 7 27.32 0.86 -2.06
C VAL A 7 26.68 2.18 -1.67
N TRP A 8 27.41 3.27 -1.96
CA TRP A 8 26.94 4.64 -1.85
C TRP A 8 25.90 4.93 -2.92
N GLN A 9 24.67 4.47 -2.74
CA GLN A 9 23.54 4.98 -3.52
C GLN A 9 22.96 6.22 -2.83
N LYS A 10 22.90 7.32 -3.60
CA LYS A 10 22.06 8.50 -3.36
C LYS A 10 20.58 8.06 -3.41
N TYR A 11 20.07 7.41 -2.36
CA TYR A 11 18.64 7.36 -2.08
C TYR A 11 18.26 8.71 -1.46
N LYS A 12 18.35 9.77 -2.26
CA LYS A 12 18.27 11.16 -1.81
C LYS A 12 16.87 11.53 -1.28
N HIS A 13 15.88 10.64 -1.43
CA HIS A 13 14.45 10.96 -1.34
C HIS A 13 13.64 10.06 -0.39
N GLU A 14 14.29 9.22 0.42
CA GLU A 14 13.54 8.28 1.25
C GLU A 14 13.54 8.72 2.72
N GLY A 15 12.36 9.16 3.21
CA GLY A 15 11.87 9.26 4.60
C GLY A 15 12.73 9.93 5.70
N TRP A 16 14.02 9.65 5.73
CA TRP A 16 14.99 9.99 6.76
C TRP A 16 16.18 10.75 6.14
N SER A 17 15.94 11.49 5.05
CA SER A 17 16.95 12.22 4.27
C SER A 17 17.72 13.27 5.09
N GLY A 18 17.12 13.76 6.18
CA GLY A 18 17.75 14.66 7.16
C GLY A 18 18.56 13.96 8.27
N HIS A 19 18.64 12.62 8.29
CA HIS A 19 19.52 11.90 9.22
C HIS A 19 20.95 11.89 8.70
N PRO A 20 21.97 11.80 9.57
CA PRO A 20 23.34 11.58 9.15
C PRO A 20 23.53 10.25 8.42
N VAL A 21 24.50 10.23 7.51
CA VAL A 21 24.74 9.03 6.70
C VAL A 21 25.24 7.88 7.55
N CYS A 22 24.54 6.74 7.45
CA CYS A 22 24.94 5.52 8.12
C CYS A 22 26.15 4.85 7.44
N LYS A 23 27.07 4.29 8.23
CA LYS A 23 28.24 3.56 7.69
C LYS A 23 27.84 2.25 7.03
N LYS A 24 26.75 1.61 7.48
CA LYS A 24 26.31 0.31 6.98
C LYS A 24 24.83 0.36 6.59
N ARG A 25 24.52 -0.34 5.51
CA ARG A 25 23.17 -0.62 5.03
C ARG A 25 23.05 -2.10 4.74
N TYR A 26 21.93 -2.68 5.15
CA TYR A 26 21.65 -4.10 5.01
C TYR A 26 20.49 -4.26 4.03
N HIS A 27 20.75 -4.88 2.88
CA HIS A 27 19.73 -5.15 1.87
C HIS A 27 19.12 -6.53 2.09
N PHE A 28 17.79 -6.57 2.16
CA PHE A 28 17.00 -7.78 2.31
C PHE A 28 16.25 -8.02 1.00
N ILE A 29 16.67 -9.05 0.27
CA ILE A 29 16.15 -9.35 -1.06
C ILE A 29 15.55 -10.77 -1.09
N ILE A 30 14.30 -10.87 -1.55
CA ILE A 30 13.68 -12.11 -1.99
C ILE A 30 13.56 -12.02 -3.50
N ARG A 31 14.37 -12.80 -4.22
CA ARG A 31 14.35 -12.82 -5.68
C ARG A 31 13.08 -13.46 -6.21
N ARG A 32 12.65 -13.03 -7.39
CA ARG A 32 11.71 -13.81 -8.19
C ARG A 32 12.41 -15.11 -8.58
N GLY A 33 11.78 -16.26 -8.26
CA GLY A 33 12.30 -17.54 -8.72
C GLY A 33 12.30 -17.53 -10.25
N ALA A 34 13.46 -17.79 -10.86
CA ALA A 34 13.51 -18.11 -12.27
C ALA A 34 12.63 -19.35 -12.47
N GLU A 35 11.73 -19.31 -13.45
CA GLU A 35 11.11 -20.53 -13.93
C GLU A 35 12.22 -21.53 -14.23
N SER A 36 12.05 -22.75 -13.75
CA SER A 36 12.96 -23.88 -13.97
C SER A 36 13.41 -23.93 -15.43
N GLY A 37 14.66 -23.55 -15.71
CA GLY A 37 15.21 -23.61 -17.07
C GLY A 37 16.56 -22.94 -17.32
N GLU A 38 16.85 -21.76 -16.77
CA GLU A 38 17.98 -20.95 -17.28
C GLU A 38 19.05 -20.51 -16.25
N ASN A 39 19.26 -21.27 -15.16
CA ASN A 39 20.44 -20.99 -14.33
C ASN A 39 21.07 -22.21 -13.63
N GLU A 40 20.89 -23.42 -14.18
CA GLU A 40 21.68 -24.58 -13.73
C GLU A 40 23.14 -24.55 -14.23
N GLN A 41 23.48 -23.69 -15.19
CA GLN A 41 24.86 -23.57 -15.69
C GLN A 41 25.80 -22.77 -14.77
N MET A 42 25.31 -22.14 -13.70
CA MET A 42 26.15 -21.50 -12.68
C MET A 42 25.89 -22.05 -11.27
N GLN A 43 25.45 -23.31 -11.15
CA GLN A 43 25.35 -24.01 -9.86
C GLN A 43 26.30 -25.22 -9.74
N SER A 44 27.04 -25.57 -10.79
CA SER A 44 27.98 -26.71 -10.76
C SER A 44 29.41 -26.36 -10.35
N SER A 45 29.70 -25.14 -9.89
CA SER A 45 31.04 -24.80 -9.39
C SER A 45 30.97 -23.78 -8.25
N GLY A 46 30.87 -24.27 -7.01
CA GLY A 46 31.31 -23.49 -5.83
C GLY A 46 30.24 -22.81 -4.97
N GLY A 47 29.08 -23.44 -4.75
CA GLY A 47 28.04 -22.96 -3.82
C GLY A 47 28.44 -22.82 -2.33
N SER A 48 29.70 -23.11 -1.98
CA SER A 48 30.23 -23.00 -0.62
C SER A 48 31.37 -22.00 -0.45
N LYS A 49 31.79 -21.27 -1.50
CA LYS A 49 32.98 -20.38 -1.43
C LYS A 49 32.69 -18.88 -1.32
N TRP A 50 31.45 -18.43 -1.53
CA TRP A 50 31.14 -17.00 -1.70
C TRP A 50 30.42 -16.36 -0.51
N CYS A 51 30.35 -17.06 0.63
CA CYS A 51 29.61 -16.59 1.82
C CYS A 51 30.47 -16.34 3.07
N ASN A 52 31.80 -16.45 3.01
CA ASN A 52 32.66 -16.04 4.12
C ASN A 52 33.91 -15.34 3.57
N SER A 53 34.15 -14.12 4.04
CA SER A 53 35.40 -13.34 3.89
C SER A 53 35.92 -13.12 2.47
N ILE A 54 35.86 -11.87 1.99
CA ILE A 54 36.82 -11.38 0.99
C ILE A 54 38.19 -11.44 1.69
N SER A 55 38.93 -12.53 1.47
CA SER A 55 40.35 -12.61 1.83
C SER A 55 41.14 -11.71 0.88
N ALA A 56 42.24 -11.13 1.36
CA ALA A 56 43.08 -10.14 0.68
C ALA A 56 43.82 -10.64 -0.59
N THR A 57 43.30 -11.65 -1.28
CA THR A 57 43.91 -12.31 -2.45
C THR A 57 42.99 -12.33 -3.67
N THR A 58 41.88 -11.58 -3.70
CA THR A 58 40.98 -11.50 -4.86
C THR A 58 41.55 -10.57 -5.93
N THR A 59 41.47 -10.97 -7.21
CA THR A 59 41.95 -10.13 -8.32
C THR A 59 40.99 -8.96 -8.56
N THR A 60 41.50 -7.83 -9.08
CA THR A 60 40.69 -6.61 -9.32
C THR A 60 39.51 -6.86 -10.25
N ALA A 61 39.68 -7.68 -11.30
CA ALA A 61 38.61 -8.00 -12.25
C ALA A 61 37.46 -8.84 -11.64
N GLU A 62 37.75 -9.72 -10.68
CA GLU A 62 36.73 -10.48 -9.95
C GLU A 62 35.97 -9.59 -8.95
N MET A 63 36.66 -8.61 -8.34
CA MET A 63 36.01 -7.62 -7.48
C MET A 63 35.06 -6.72 -8.29
N ASP A 64 35.50 -6.22 -9.44
CA ASP A 64 34.69 -5.36 -10.30
C ASP A 64 33.43 -6.09 -10.80
N ALA A 65 33.54 -7.36 -11.20
CA ALA A 65 32.40 -8.16 -11.63
C ALA A 65 31.40 -8.46 -10.50
N VAL A 66 31.88 -8.65 -9.27
CA VAL A 66 31.02 -8.85 -8.08
C VAL A 66 30.31 -7.55 -7.69
N GLU A 67 31.00 -6.41 -7.76
CA GLU A 67 30.40 -5.10 -7.51
C GLU A 67 29.35 -4.74 -8.56
N GLU A 68 29.64 -4.97 -9.85
CA GLU A 68 28.69 -4.74 -10.94
C GLU A 68 27.44 -5.63 -10.81
N TRP A 69 27.63 -6.92 -10.52
CA TRP A 69 26.50 -7.82 -10.29
C TRP A 69 25.67 -7.40 -9.07
N ALA A 70 26.32 -7.00 -7.97
CA ALA A 70 25.63 -6.52 -6.78
C ALA A 70 24.85 -5.24 -7.10
N TYR A 71 25.44 -4.32 -7.86
CA TYR A 71 24.79 -3.11 -8.35
C TYR A 71 23.54 -3.45 -9.17
N ILE A 72 23.63 -4.37 -10.13
CA ILE A 72 22.49 -4.83 -10.94
C ILE A 72 21.37 -5.37 -10.04
N GLN A 73 21.72 -6.21 -9.06
CA GLN A 73 20.75 -6.77 -8.14
C GLN A 73 20.09 -5.73 -7.23
N LEU A 74 20.77 -4.63 -6.90
CA LEU A 74 20.21 -3.53 -6.11
C LEU A 74 19.27 -2.61 -6.91
N HIS A 75 19.34 -2.63 -8.25
CA HIS A 75 18.47 -1.81 -9.11
C HIS A 75 17.35 -2.64 -9.78
N ASP A 76 17.30 -3.93 -9.49
CA ASP A 76 16.33 -4.83 -10.07
C ASP A 76 14.97 -4.71 -9.36
N ASN A 77 14.01 -4.10 -10.05
CA ASN A 77 12.64 -3.91 -9.57
C ASN A 77 11.77 -5.18 -9.70
N THR A 78 12.33 -6.30 -10.17
CA THR A 78 11.61 -7.57 -10.32
C THR A 78 11.63 -8.45 -9.06
N HIS A 79 12.39 -8.06 -8.03
CA HIS A 79 12.42 -8.77 -6.75
C HIS A 79 11.04 -8.86 -6.12
N LEU A 80 10.76 -9.99 -5.45
CA LEU A 80 9.54 -10.18 -4.65
C LEU A 80 9.54 -9.29 -3.42
N LEU A 81 10.71 -9.10 -2.79
CA LEU A 81 10.95 -8.17 -1.70
C LEU A 81 12.31 -7.52 -1.92
N HIS A 82 12.37 -6.20 -1.80
CA HIS A 82 13.61 -5.47 -1.61
C HIS A 82 13.40 -4.43 -0.52
N ALA A 83 14.18 -4.53 0.54
CA ALA A 83 14.16 -3.58 1.64
C ALA A 83 15.57 -3.28 2.11
N VAL A 84 15.75 -2.12 2.73
CA VAL A 84 17.04 -1.65 3.26
C VAL A 84 16.86 -1.28 4.71
N ILE A 85 17.76 -1.76 5.57
CA ILE A 85 17.87 -1.33 6.96
C ILE A 85 19.21 -0.63 7.14
N HIS A 86 19.18 0.61 7.60
CA HIS A 86 20.36 1.39 7.96
C HIS A 86 20.85 0.97 9.36
N SER A 87 22.15 1.14 9.65
CA SER A 87 22.71 0.78 10.95
C SER A 87 22.13 1.53 12.14
N ASN A 88 21.48 2.68 11.93
CA ASN A 88 20.73 3.40 12.96
C ASN A 88 19.32 2.81 13.21
N GLY A 89 18.98 1.67 12.61
CA GLY A 89 17.71 0.97 12.77
C GLY A 89 16.54 1.57 11.99
N PHE A 90 16.74 2.56 11.13
CA PHE A 90 15.71 3.05 10.21
C PHE A 90 15.75 2.25 8.91
N ALA A 91 14.60 2.12 8.25
CA ALA A 91 14.47 1.24 7.11
C ALA A 91 13.55 1.80 6.01
N HIS A 92 13.72 1.22 4.83
CA HIS A 92 12.92 1.47 3.63
C HIS A 92 12.46 0.15 3.04
N LEU A 93 11.17 0.03 2.78
CA LEU A 93 10.61 -1.01 1.95
C LEU A 93 10.53 -0.47 0.52
N LEU A 94 11.45 -0.91 -0.33
CA LEU A 94 11.62 -0.40 -1.70
C LEU A 94 10.66 -1.08 -2.67
N THR A 95 10.63 -2.42 -2.63
CA THR A 95 9.88 -3.23 -3.59
C THR A 95 9.14 -4.34 -2.88
N LEU A 96 7.87 -4.55 -3.25
CA LEU A 96 7.07 -5.68 -2.81
C LEU A 96 6.21 -6.20 -3.96
N ASN A 97 6.62 -7.32 -4.53
CA ASN A 97 5.95 -7.99 -5.64
C ASN A 97 5.38 -9.33 -5.17
N GLY A 98 4.06 -9.38 -4.98
CA GLY A 98 3.34 -10.62 -4.69
C GLY A 98 3.02 -11.42 -5.96
N ARG A 99 1.93 -12.19 -5.95
CA ARG A 99 1.48 -12.98 -7.11
C ARG A 99 1.32 -12.17 -8.41
N GLN A 100 0.77 -10.97 -8.32
CA GLN A 100 0.63 -10.09 -9.50
C GLN A 100 1.95 -9.48 -9.97
N GLY A 101 2.96 -9.44 -9.10
CA GLY A 101 4.32 -9.04 -9.46
C GLY A 101 5.17 -10.24 -9.92
N GLY A 102 4.56 -11.39 -10.23
CA GLY A 102 5.23 -12.54 -10.81
C GLY A 102 5.66 -13.63 -9.83
N SER A 103 5.19 -13.60 -8.58
CA SER A 103 5.41 -14.72 -7.64
C SER A 103 4.46 -15.89 -7.91
N ALA A 104 5.00 -17.10 -8.09
CA ALA A 104 4.17 -18.31 -8.21
C ALA A 104 3.49 -18.70 -6.89
N ILE A 105 4.16 -18.46 -5.75
CA ILE A 105 3.75 -19.02 -4.44
C ILE A 105 3.34 -17.91 -3.48
N LEU A 106 4.21 -16.91 -3.28
CA LEU A 106 4.08 -15.92 -2.22
C LEU A 106 3.09 -14.82 -2.62
N SER A 107 2.07 -14.64 -1.77
CA SER A 107 1.22 -13.45 -1.87
C SER A 107 1.95 -12.25 -1.27
N GLY A 108 1.56 -11.03 -1.67
CA GLY A 108 2.10 -9.81 -1.05
C GLY A 108 1.88 -9.80 0.46
N ARG A 109 0.77 -10.40 0.95
CA ARG A 109 0.50 -10.57 2.37
C ARG A 109 1.56 -11.44 3.06
N HIS A 110 1.92 -12.59 2.48
CA HIS A 110 2.96 -13.47 3.04
C HIS A 110 4.32 -12.77 3.14
N ILE A 111 4.67 -11.99 2.12
CA ILE A 111 5.93 -11.23 2.06
C ILE A 111 5.93 -10.15 3.14
N LEU A 112 4.85 -9.39 3.27
CA LEU A 112 4.75 -8.32 4.25
C LEU A 112 4.67 -8.85 5.69
N ASP A 113 3.98 -9.98 5.91
CA ASP A 113 3.98 -10.68 7.20
C ASP A 113 5.39 -11.16 7.59
N PHE A 114 6.17 -11.67 6.63
CA PHE A 114 7.56 -12.02 6.85
C PHE A 114 8.43 -10.80 7.19
N TRP A 115 8.32 -9.75 6.37
CA TRP A 115 9.05 -8.49 6.58
C TRP A 115 8.74 -7.89 7.95
N ASP A 116 7.48 -7.92 8.36
CA ASP A 116 7.06 -7.36 9.64
C ASP A 116 7.67 -8.09 10.84
N ARG A 117 7.66 -9.42 10.81
CA ARG A 117 8.32 -10.25 11.84
C ARG A 117 9.82 -10.05 11.85
N LEU A 118 10.44 -9.90 10.67
CA LEU A 118 11.86 -9.63 10.56
C LEU A 118 12.22 -8.27 11.18
N CYS A 119 11.43 -7.23 10.92
CA CYS A 119 11.63 -5.91 11.52
C CYS A 119 11.54 -5.95 13.05
N LEU A 120 10.56 -6.70 13.59
CA LEU A 120 10.44 -6.92 15.03
C LEU A 120 11.66 -7.66 15.60
N ALA A 121 12.10 -8.74 14.95
CA ALA A 121 13.26 -9.51 15.39
C ALA A 121 14.56 -8.70 15.37
N LEU A 122 14.71 -7.80 14.40
CA LEU A 122 15.86 -6.92 14.27
C LEU A 122 15.75 -5.62 15.09
N SER A 123 14.65 -5.42 15.84
CA SER A 123 14.39 -4.18 16.58
C SER A 123 14.49 -2.92 15.71
N VAL A 124 13.99 -3.01 14.47
CA VAL A 124 13.87 -1.86 13.57
C VAL A 124 13.09 -0.75 14.26
N ARG A 125 13.51 0.51 14.08
CA ARG A 125 12.88 1.69 14.69
C ARG A 125 11.66 2.10 13.88
N LYS A 126 11.88 2.44 12.61
CA LYS A 126 10.83 2.87 11.68
C LYS A 126 11.12 2.36 10.28
N VAL A 127 10.06 2.00 9.57
CA VAL A 127 10.13 1.61 8.15
C VAL A 127 9.30 2.60 7.35
N SER A 128 9.87 3.19 6.31
CA SER A 128 9.10 3.95 5.31
C SER A 128 8.82 3.08 4.08
N VAL A 129 7.71 3.37 3.41
CA VAL A 129 7.33 2.75 2.14
C VAL A 129 6.69 3.81 1.26
N MET A 130 7.15 3.89 0.01
CA MET A 130 6.45 4.62 -1.03
C MET A 130 5.50 3.64 -1.71
N ASP A 131 4.20 3.74 -1.43
CA ASP A 131 3.21 2.92 -2.11
C ASP A 131 3.21 3.35 -3.59
N LEU A 132 3.46 2.44 -4.52
CA LEU A 132 3.25 2.59 -5.97
C LEU A 132 2.46 1.39 -6.51
N SER A 133 1.77 0.69 -5.61
CA SER A 133 1.17 -0.61 -5.87
C SER A 133 -0.02 -0.48 -6.79
N LYS A 134 -0.01 -1.27 -7.87
CA LYS A 134 -1.18 -1.45 -8.73
C LYS A 134 -1.72 -2.86 -8.55
N LYS A 135 -3.04 -2.98 -8.50
CA LYS A 135 -3.72 -4.27 -8.44
C LYS A 135 -4.83 -4.33 -9.46
N TYR A 136 -4.78 -5.31 -10.37
CA TYR A 136 -5.71 -5.40 -11.53
C TYR A 136 -5.77 -4.10 -12.36
N GLY A 137 -4.65 -3.40 -12.49
CA GLY A 137 -4.58 -2.13 -13.20
C GLY A 137 -5.34 -0.97 -12.52
N MET A 138 -5.56 -1.05 -11.20
CA MET A 138 -6.06 0.05 -10.37
C MET A 138 -5.02 0.43 -9.32
N GLU A 139 -4.95 1.72 -8.95
CA GLU A 139 -4.06 2.19 -7.89
C GLU A 139 -4.55 1.65 -6.54
N TYR A 140 -3.75 0.80 -5.92
CA TYR A 140 -4.22 0.00 -4.79
C TYR A 140 -4.45 0.85 -3.54
N ARG A 141 -3.72 1.96 -3.41
CA ARG A 141 -3.91 2.98 -2.36
C ARG A 141 -5.32 3.57 -2.39
N MET A 142 -5.86 3.86 -3.57
CA MET A 142 -7.18 4.45 -3.76
C MET A 142 -8.24 3.43 -3.37
N LEU A 143 -8.11 2.21 -3.89
CA LEU A 143 -9.03 1.12 -3.62
C LEU A 143 -9.11 0.83 -2.10
N HIS A 144 -7.96 0.69 -1.43
CA HIS A 144 -7.92 0.42 0.01
C HIS A 144 -8.38 1.62 0.86
N ALA A 145 -8.02 2.84 0.48
CA ALA A 145 -8.48 4.03 1.16
C ALA A 145 -10.01 4.09 1.18
N VAL A 146 -10.66 3.85 0.03
CA VAL A 146 -12.11 3.88 -0.10
C VAL A 146 -12.79 2.72 0.65
N THR A 147 -12.26 1.50 0.55
CA THR A 147 -12.93 0.32 1.17
C THR A 147 -12.62 0.16 2.66
N SER A 148 -11.39 0.45 3.06
CA SER A 148 -10.83 0.13 4.37
C SER A 148 -10.58 1.36 5.24
N GLY A 149 -10.66 2.56 4.66
CA GLY A 149 -10.36 3.82 5.36
C GLY A 149 -8.86 4.10 5.55
N ARG A 150 -7.98 3.27 4.96
CA ARG A 150 -6.52 3.34 5.12
C ARG A 150 -5.82 2.71 3.92
N SER A 151 -4.52 2.89 3.77
CA SER A 151 -3.73 2.19 2.73
C SER A 151 -3.67 0.68 2.98
N TRP A 152 -3.26 -0.09 1.96
CA TRP A 152 -3.09 -1.55 2.11
C TRP A 152 -2.03 -1.89 3.17
N TYR A 153 -0.92 -1.15 3.18
CA TYR A 153 0.15 -1.24 4.18
C TYR A 153 -0.36 -0.89 5.60
N GLY A 154 -1.42 -0.08 5.71
CA GLY A 154 -2.07 0.22 6.99
C GLY A 154 -2.61 -1.00 7.72
N ASN A 155 -2.83 -2.13 7.04
CA ASN A 155 -3.17 -3.39 7.71
C ASN A 155 -2.02 -3.97 8.57
N TRP A 156 -0.79 -3.48 8.36
CA TRP A 156 0.39 -3.79 9.17
C TRP A 156 0.80 -2.63 10.08
N GLY A 157 0.00 -1.56 10.19
CA GLY A 157 0.31 -0.41 11.03
C GLY A 157 1.22 0.63 10.38
N TYR A 158 1.30 0.65 9.04
CA TYR A 158 1.86 1.80 8.32
C TYR A 158 0.85 2.94 8.31
N GLU A 159 1.25 4.10 8.80
CA GLU A 159 0.43 5.30 8.88
C GLU A 159 0.87 6.32 7.84
N PHE A 160 0.08 7.38 7.66
CA PHE A 160 0.45 8.50 6.80
C PHE A 160 1.81 9.06 7.24
N GLY A 161 2.79 9.08 6.35
CA GLY A 161 4.12 9.65 6.60
C GLY A 161 4.18 11.10 6.16
N ALA A 162 4.27 11.30 4.85
CA ALA A 162 4.27 12.60 4.22
C ALA A 162 3.42 12.55 2.94
N GLY A 163 2.72 13.63 2.64
CA GLY A 163 1.95 13.76 1.41
C GLY A 163 2.74 14.54 0.39
N SER A 164 2.71 14.09 -0.88
CA SER A 164 3.21 14.92 -1.98
C SER A 164 2.40 16.20 -2.09
N TYR A 165 2.97 17.26 -2.65
CA TYR A 165 2.33 18.56 -2.86
C TYR A 165 1.79 19.19 -1.58
N ALA A 166 2.56 19.07 -0.49
CA ALA A 166 2.23 19.59 0.85
C ALA A 166 0.91 19.06 1.44
N LEU A 167 0.48 17.86 1.02
CA LEU A 167 -0.68 17.22 1.61
C LEU A 167 -0.39 16.79 3.05
N THR A 168 -1.39 16.99 3.91
CA THR A 168 -1.32 16.66 5.34
C THR A 168 -2.15 15.41 5.65
N GLN A 169 -1.93 14.82 6.83
CA GLN A 169 -2.74 13.70 7.31
C GLN A 169 -4.24 14.04 7.36
N HIS A 170 -4.58 15.28 7.73
CA HIS A 170 -5.96 15.75 7.71
C HIS A 170 -6.54 15.80 6.29
N SER A 171 -5.78 16.31 5.31
CA SER A 171 -6.19 16.30 3.90
C SER A 171 -6.39 14.88 3.37
N TYR A 172 -5.51 13.94 3.75
CA TYR A 172 -5.65 12.52 3.43
C TYR A 172 -6.95 11.95 4.02
N GLN A 173 -7.18 12.10 5.33
CA GLN A 173 -8.38 11.55 5.98
C GLN A 173 -9.66 12.15 5.41
N LYS A 174 -9.69 13.47 5.17
CA LYS A 174 -10.84 14.14 4.55
C LYS A 174 -11.14 13.58 3.15
N ALA A 175 -10.10 13.28 2.36
CA ALA A 175 -10.26 12.68 1.04
C ALA A 175 -10.80 11.23 1.12
N VAL A 176 -10.28 10.43 2.07
CA VAL A 176 -10.81 9.10 2.39
C VAL A 176 -12.31 9.17 2.72
N ASP A 177 -12.69 10.06 3.64
CA ASP A 177 -14.07 10.19 4.10
C ASP A 177 -14.99 10.66 2.96
N THR A 178 -14.52 11.62 2.15
CA THR A 178 -15.28 12.16 1.01
C THR A 178 -15.62 11.07 -0.02
N LEU A 179 -14.66 10.22 -0.38
CA LEU A 179 -14.87 9.19 -1.40
C LEU A 179 -15.59 7.96 -0.84
N SER A 180 -15.26 7.54 0.38
CA SER A 180 -15.87 6.36 1.00
C SER A 180 -17.35 6.59 1.33
N SER A 181 -17.73 7.79 1.78
CA SER A 181 -19.11 8.16 2.11
C SER A 181 -19.95 8.60 0.91
N LEU A 182 -19.38 8.59 -0.30
CA LEU A 182 -20.08 9.04 -1.50
C LEU A 182 -21.32 8.16 -1.78
N PRO A 183 -22.54 8.72 -1.81
CA PRO A 183 -23.76 7.95 -2.03
C PRO A 183 -23.85 7.44 -3.47
N LEU A 184 -24.49 6.29 -3.68
CA LEU A 184 -24.70 5.70 -5.00
C LEU A 184 -25.88 6.33 -5.77
N ASP A 185 -26.83 6.96 -5.09
CA ASP A 185 -28.03 7.59 -5.70
C ASP A 185 -27.73 8.53 -6.89
N PRO A 186 -26.75 9.46 -6.79
CA PRO A 186 -26.40 10.36 -7.89
C PRO A 186 -25.97 9.63 -9.17
N PHE A 187 -25.46 8.40 -9.06
CA PHE A 187 -25.03 7.58 -10.19
C PHE A 187 -26.20 6.81 -10.82
N LEU A 188 -27.26 6.57 -10.06
CA LEU A 188 -28.40 5.74 -10.43
C LEU A 188 -29.50 6.51 -11.16
N PHE A 189 -29.68 7.80 -10.87
CA PHE A 189 -30.81 8.57 -11.36
C PHE A 189 -30.45 9.47 -12.55
N GLN A 190 -31.01 9.18 -13.73
CA GLN A 190 -31.13 10.14 -14.83
C GLN A 190 -32.57 10.12 -15.36
N PRO A 191 -33.35 11.20 -15.18
CA PRO A 191 -34.70 11.23 -15.69
C PRO A 191 -34.69 11.19 -17.23
N ARG A 192 -35.51 10.30 -17.80
CA ARG A 192 -35.83 10.20 -19.24
C ARG A 192 -34.72 9.68 -20.16
N LYS A 193 -33.72 8.94 -19.66
CA LYS A 193 -32.68 8.28 -20.47
C LYS A 193 -32.64 6.75 -20.25
N PRO A 194 -32.25 5.95 -21.26
CA PRO A 194 -32.01 4.53 -21.08
C PRO A 194 -30.88 4.29 -20.07
N ARG A 195 -30.95 3.16 -19.35
CA ARG A 195 -29.99 2.80 -18.31
C ARG A 195 -28.58 2.68 -18.90
N THR A 196 -27.62 3.41 -18.33
CA THR A 196 -26.23 3.33 -18.77
C THR A 196 -25.58 2.02 -18.33
N ARG A 197 -24.43 1.65 -18.92
CA ARG A 197 -23.63 0.50 -18.46
C ARG A 197 -23.26 0.64 -16.97
N LEU A 198 -22.86 1.83 -16.54
CA LEU A 198 -22.56 2.16 -15.14
C LEU A 198 -23.73 1.81 -14.21
N GLN A 199 -24.92 2.30 -14.54
CA GLN A 199 -26.12 2.04 -13.77
C GLN A 199 -26.50 0.55 -13.77
N SER A 200 -26.29 -0.16 -14.88
CA SER A 200 -26.55 -1.60 -14.98
C SER A 200 -25.62 -2.41 -14.09
N VAL A 201 -24.32 -2.10 -14.10
CA VAL A 201 -23.32 -2.75 -13.24
C VAL A 201 -23.62 -2.49 -11.75
N ILE A 202 -23.93 -1.25 -11.35
CA ILE A 202 -24.27 -0.94 -9.95
C ILE A 202 -25.52 -1.72 -9.51
N ALA A 203 -26.60 -1.70 -10.30
CA ALA A 203 -27.81 -2.45 -9.95
C ALA A 203 -27.58 -3.95 -9.88
N PHE A 204 -26.73 -4.49 -10.75
CA PHE A 204 -26.42 -5.91 -10.75
C PHE A 204 -25.82 -6.32 -9.39
N TYR A 205 -24.77 -5.64 -8.93
CA TYR A 205 -24.16 -5.95 -7.63
C TYR A 205 -25.07 -5.61 -6.43
N GLN A 206 -25.89 -4.56 -6.52
CA GLN A 206 -26.94 -4.31 -5.52
C GLN A 206 -27.93 -5.48 -5.43
N SER A 207 -28.33 -6.07 -6.56
CA SER A 207 -29.26 -7.20 -6.59
C SER A 207 -28.65 -8.51 -6.06
N LEU A 208 -27.31 -8.63 -6.02
CA LEU A 208 -26.60 -9.78 -5.49
C LEU A 208 -26.34 -9.66 -3.98
N SER A 209 -26.43 -8.46 -3.43
CA SER A 209 -26.19 -8.19 -2.02
C SER A 209 -27.43 -8.49 -1.18
N ASN A 210 -27.23 -9.13 -0.03
CA ASN A 210 -28.26 -9.28 0.99
C ASN A 210 -28.43 -8.00 1.84
N ILE A 211 -27.48 -7.08 1.73
CA ILE A 211 -27.43 -5.83 2.50
C ILE A 211 -27.57 -4.67 1.53
N GLN A 212 -28.27 -3.61 1.94
CA GLN A 212 -28.40 -2.40 1.14
C GLN A 212 -27.02 -1.76 0.93
N LEU A 213 -26.60 -1.63 -0.33
CA LEU A 213 -25.38 -0.91 -0.69
C LEU A 213 -25.75 0.54 -0.95
N LEU A 214 -25.32 1.44 -0.06
CA LEU A 214 -25.68 2.87 -0.09
C LEU A 214 -24.54 3.75 -0.61
N THR A 215 -23.31 3.38 -0.28
CA THR A 215 -22.11 4.16 -0.58
C THR A 215 -21.16 3.44 -1.53
N ILE A 216 -20.20 4.18 -2.08
CA ILE A 216 -19.09 3.60 -2.85
C ILE A 216 -18.30 2.59 -2.02
N LYS A 217 -18.05 2.88 -0.73
CA LYS A 217 -17.39 1.94 0.18
C LYS A 217 -18.15 0.62 0.28
N ASP A 218 -19.47 0.65 0.41
CA ASP A 218 -20.30 -0.57 0.51
C ASP A 218 -20.17 -1.40 -0.77
N LEU A 219 -20.33 -0.76 -1.93
CA LEU A 219 -20.25 -1.43 -3.23
C LEU A 219 -18.88 -2.07 -3.48
N PHE A 220 -17.81 -1.32 -3.30
CA PHE A 220 -16.46 -1.81 -3.57
C PHE A 220 -16.04 -2.90 -2.57
N THR A 221 -16.42 -2.75 -1.30
CA THR A 221 -16.17 -3.77 -0.27
C THR A 221 -16.93 -5.06 -0.59
N PHE A 222 -18.19 -4.95 -1.01
CA PHE A 222 -18.99 -6.10 -1.42
C PHE A 222 -18.37 -6.83 -2.62
N MET A 223 -17.95 -6.10 -3.66
CA MET A 223 -17.29 -6.70 -4.83
C MET A 223 -15.96 -7.37 -4.48
N LEU A 224 -15.15 -6.76 -3.62
CA LEU A 224 -13.92 -7.38 -3.11
C LEU A 224 -14.20 -8.66 -2.31
N SER A 225 -15.30 -8.70 -1.55
CA SER A 225 -15.75 -9.92 -0.84
C SER A 225 -16.16 -11.04 -1.81
N LEU A 226 -16.76 -10.70 -2.96
CA LEU A 226 -17.12 -11.66 -4.00
C LEU A 226 -15.86 -12.25 -4.65
N ILE A 227 -14.87 -11.41 -4.97
CA ILE A 227 -13.57 -11.84 -5.48
C ILE A 227 -12.88 -12.80 -4.50
N HIS A 228 -12.91 -12.47 -3.20
CA HIS A 228 -12.33 -13.35 -2.18
C HIS A 228 -13.04 -14.71 -2.12
N ARG A 229 -14.37 -14.73 -2.13
CA ARG A 229 -15.17 -15.96 -2.15
C ARG A 229 -14.87 -16.80 -3.39
N ALA A 230 -14.86 -16.21 -4.57
CA ALA A 230 -14.54 -16.90 -5.83
C ALA A 230 -13.19 -17.64 -5.74
N ARG A 231 -12.16 -16.98 -5.19
CA ARG A 231 -10.84 -17.59 -4.98
C ARG A 231 -10.85 -18.75 -3.99
N VAL A 232 -11.54 -18.61 -2.87
CA VAL A 232 -11.62 -19.69 -1.87
C VAL A 232 -12.25 -20.93 -2.50
N HIS A 233 -13.32 -20.76 -3.27
CA HIS A 233 -13.97 -21.86 -4.00
C HIS A 233 -13.05 -22.55 -5.01
N THR A 234 -12.22 -21.80 -5.74
CA THR A 234 -11.24 -22.42 -6.67
C THR A 234 -10.12 -23.20 -5.96
N SER A 235 -9.86 -22.92 -4.68
CA SER A 235 -8.75 -23.52 -3.92
C SER A 235 -9.17 -24.65 -2.96
N SER A 236 -10.47 -24.87 -2.77
CA SER A 236 -11.02 -25.83 -1.81
C SER A 236 -12.15 -26.63 -2.45
N ASN A 237 -11.92 -27.91 -2.73
CA ASN A 237 -12.98 -28.90 -3.02
C ASN A 237 -13.85 -29.23 -1.78
N LYS A 238 -13.76 -28.47 -0.69
CA LYS A 238 -14.63 -28.62 0.48
C LYS A 238 -15.77 -27.61 0.39
N LYS A 239 -17.00 -28.14 0.42
CA LYS A 239 -18.24 -27.37 0.58
C LYS A 239 -18.06 -26.37 1.72
N PRO A 240 -18.37 -25.07 1.53
CA PRO A 240 -18.56 -24.20 2.67
C PRO A 240 -19.84 -24.67 3.38
N GLU A 241 -19.71 -25.13 4.63
CA GLU A 241 -20.84 -25.05 5.55
C GLU A 241 -21.23 -23.58 5.66
N GLN A 242 -22.42 -23.25 5.14
CA GLN A 242 -23.04 -21.96 5.35
C GLN A 242 -23.42 -21.85 6.83
N GLN A 243 -22.50 -21.41 7.68
CA GLN A 243 -22.83 -20.84 8.97
C GLN A 243 -22.76 -19.32 8.88
N TYR A 244 -23.88 -18.73 8.46
CA TYR A 244 -24.32 -17.46 9.03
C TYR A 244 -25.55 -17.78 9.87
N PRO A 245 -25.61 -17.35 11.15
CA PRO A 245 -26.88 -17.29 11.84
C PRO A 245 -27.73 -16.27 11.07
N SER A 246 -28.75 -16.75 10.34
CA SER A 246 -29.82 -15.90 9.85
C SER A 246 -30.54 -15.32 11.05
N ASN A 247 -30.00 -14.25 11.62
CA ASN A 247 -30.70 -13.36 12.54
C ASN A 247 -31.56 -12.35 11.77
N ALA A 248 -31.93 -12.65 10.53
CA ALA A 248 -33.16 -12.12 9.97
C ALA A 248 -34.29 -12.89 10.64
N LEU A 249 -35.04 -12.24 11.54
CA LEU A 249 -36.36 -12.69 11.96
C LEU A 249 -37.12 -13.11 10.68
N CYS A 250 -37.29 -14.41 10.47
CA CYS A 250 -37.85 -14.94 9.23
C CYS A 250 -39.31 -14.48 9.12
N ALA A 251 -39.55 -13.41 8.35
CA ALA A 251 -40.88 -12.84 8.16
C ALA A 251 -41.77 -13.69 7.23
N TRP A 252 -41.21 -14.72 6.59
CA TRP A 252 -41.88 -15.54 5.58
C TRP A 252 -41.83 -17.02 5.93
N THR A 253 -42.91 -17.74 5.65
CA THR A 253 -42.99 -19.19 5.82
C THR A 253 -42.34 -19.91 4.64
N VAL A 254 -42.04 -21.21 4.81
CA VAL A 254 -41.57 -22.07 3.72
C VAL A 254 -42.55 -22.06 2.55
N ASN A 255 -43.85 -21.98 2.85
CA ASN A 255 -44.91 -21.93 1.85
C ASN A 255 -44.88 -20.65 1.01
N ASP A 256 -44.54 -19.50 1.61
CA ASP A 256 -44.42 -18.22 0.89
C ASP A 256 -43.29 -18.27 -0.13
N VAL A 257 -42.14 -18.85 0.26
CA VAL A 257 -40.98 -19.04 -0.62
C VAL A 257 -41.32 -20.01 -1.74
N GLU A 258 -41.94 -21.15 -1.44
CA GLU A 258 -42.34 -22.15 -2.43
C GLU A 258 -43.37 -21.59 -3.42
N HIS A 259 -44.34 -20.82 -2.96
CA HIS A 259 -45.37 -20.23 -3.83
C HIS A 259 -44.75 -19.28 -4.86
N VAL A 260 -43.82 -18.43 -4.44
CA VAL A 260 -43.11 -17.49 -5.32
C VAL A 260 -42.16 -18.22 -6.26
N GLN A 261 -41.42 -19.22 -5.79
CA GLN A 261 -40.55 -20.03 -6.65
C GLN A 261 -41.36 -20.81 -7.70
N GLN A 262 -42.50 -21.37 -7.32
CA GLN A 262 -43.45 -22.03 -8.25
C GLN A 262 -44.00 -21.05 -9.29
N ALA A 263 -44.31 -19.81 -8.90
CA ALA A 263 -44.73 -18.77 -9.85
C ALA A 263 -43.62 -18.41 -10.85
N MET A 264 -42.36 -18.30 -10.38
CA MET A 264 -41.20 -18.08 -11.25
C MET A 264 -40.99 -19.25 -12.22
N ILE A 265 -41.11 -20.49 -11.75
CA ILE A 265 -41.01 -21.69 -12.59
C ILE A 265 -42.12 -21.73 -13.64
N LYS A 266 -43.35 -21.35 -13.29
CA LYS A 266 -44.47 -21.24 -14.25
C LYS A 266 -44.19 -20.22 -15.35
N LEU A 267 -43.59 -19.07 -15.01
CA LEU A 267 -43.17 -18.08 -16.02
C LEU A 267 -42.08 -18.64 -16.94
N LEU A 268 -41.11 -19.38 -16.39
CA LEU A 268 -40.08 -20.05 -17.19
C LEU A 268 -40.68 -21.14 -18.10
N LEU A 269 -41.67 -21.90 -17.62
CA LEU A 269 -42.38 -22.91 -18.42
C LEU A 269 -43.15 -22.25 -19.59
N ALA A 270 -43.81 -21.12 -19.34
CA ALA A 270 -44.51 -20.37 -20.38
C ALA A 270 -43.54 -19.85 -21.46
N ALA A 271 -42.33 -19.42 -21.08
CA ALA A 271 -41.30 -18.97 -22.01
C ALA A 271 -40.74 -20.11 -22.89
N VAL A 272 -40.74 -21.35 -22.39
CA VAL A 272 -40.34 -22.54 -23.17
C VAL A 272 -41.44 -22.91 -24.19
N GLY A 273 -42.72 -22.79 -23.81
CA GLY A 273 -43.87 -23.16 -24.65
C GLY A 273 -44.03 -22.31 -25.92
N THR A 274 -43.44 -21.12 -25.99
CA THR A 274 -43.48 -20.23 -27.17
C THR A 274 -42.41 -20.55 -28.22
N GLY A 275 -41.74 -21.71 -28.15
CA GLY A 275 -40.75 -22.15 -29.15
C GLY A 275 -39.39 -21.47 -29.06
N GLY A 276 -39.13 -20.71 -27.99
CA GLY A 276 -37.89 -19.95 -27.80
C GLY A 276 -36.87 -20.70 -26.95
N VAL A 277 -35.63 -20.78 -27.43
CA VAL A 277 -34.42 -21.20 -26.67
C VAL A 277 -33.96 -20.07 -25.69
N SER A 278 -34.87 -19.17 -25.32
CA SER A 278 -34.52 -17.86 -24.77
C SER A 278 -34.33 -17.90 -23.25
N TRP A 279 -33.23 -17.32 -22.79
CA TRP A 279 -32.92 -17.12 -21.38
C TRP A 279 -33.71 -15.93 -20.83
N VAL A 280 -34.30 -16.09 -19.64
CA VAL A 280 -35.13 -15.05 -19.01
C VAL A 280 -34.33 -14.31 -17.95
N SER A 281 -34.17 -13.00 -18.08
CA SER A 281 -33.42 -12.19 -17.12
C SER A 281 -34.09 -12.15 -15.73
N LYS A 282 -33.26 -12.05 -14.68
CA LYS A 282 -33.67 -11.84 -13.28
C LYS A 282 -34.57 -10.62 -13.18
N ARG A 283 -34.25 -9.54 -13.90
CA ARG A 283 -35.10 -8.34 -14.00
C ARG A 283 -36.48 -8.63 -14.58
N ALA A 284 -36.59 -9.46 -15.62
CA ALA A 284 -37.88 -9.83 -16.20
C ALA A 284 -38.73 -10.66 -15.22
N LEU A 285 -38.13 -11.64 -14.55
CA LEU A 285 -38.82 -12.43 -13.51
C LEU A 285 -39.25 -11.57 -12.31
N ARG A 286 -38.35 -10.70 -11.83
CA ARG A 286 -38.62 -9.74 -10.76
C ARG A 286 -39.74 -8.77 -11.14
N GLY A 287 -39.71 -8.23 -12.36
CA GLY A 287 -40.72 -7.29 -12.86
C GLY A 287 -42.10 -7.93 -13.05
N ALA A 288 -42.15 -9.18 -13.50
CA ALA A 288 -43.40 -9.92 -13.68
C ALA A 288 -44.11 -10.23 -12.34
N LEU A 289 -43.35 -10.43 -11.27
CA LEU A 289 -43.88 -10.81 -9.95
C LEU A 289 -43.87 -9.66 -8.93
N TYR A 290 -43.38 -8.47 -9.29
CA TYR A 290 -43.29 -7.31 -8.41
C TYR A 290 -44.61 -6.92 -7.75
N LYS A 291 -45.75 -7.14 -8.42
CA LYS A 291 -47.08 -6.83 -7.88
C LYS A 291 -47.61 -7.87 -6.90
N ASN A 292 -47.01 -9.07 -6.86
CA ASN A 292 -47.57 -10.23 -6.18
C ASN A 292 -46.75 -10.65 -4.94
N SER A 293 -45.63 -10.00 -4.65
CA SER A 293 -44.72 -10.39 -3.56
C SER A 293 -43.85 -9.21 -3.11
N SER A 294 -43.37 -9.22 -1.87
CA SER A 294 -42.40 -8.22 -1.40
C SER A 294 -41.08 -8.34 -2.17
N LEU A 295 -40.40 -7.21 -2.35
CA LEU A 295 -39.10 -7.16 -3.03
C LEU A 295 -38.05 -8.09 -2.39
N GLU A 296 -38.05 -8.18 -1.07
CA GLU A 296 -37.10 -8.95 -0.29
C GLU A 296 -37.33 -10.47 -0.46
N LEU A 297 -38.61 -10.89 -0.52
CA LEU A 297 -38.97 -12.28 -0.80
C LEU A 297 -38.63 -12.67 -2.24
N LEU A 298 -38.85 -11.78 -3.21
CA LEU A 298 -38.46 -12.01 -4.61
C LEU A 298 -36.95 -12.19 -4.77
N ASP A 299 -36.16 -11.32 -4.14
CA ASP A 299 -34.69 -11.40 -4.21
C ASP A 299 -34.17 -12.66 -3.52
N TYR A 300 -34.77 -13.07 -2.40
CA TYR A 300 -34.49 -14.35 -1.75
C TYR A 300 -34.83 -15.53 -2.68
N CYS A 301 -36.03 -15.58 -3.25
CA CYS A 301 -36.46 -16.66 -4.13
C CYS A 301 -35.58 -16.78 -5.38
N LEU A 302 -35.21 -15.66 -6.03
CA LEU A 302 -34.33 -15.63 -7.20
C LEU A 302 -32.92 -16.13 -6.89
N LYS A 303 -32.39 -15.79 -5.71
CA LYS A 303 -31.08 -16.27 -5.24
C LYS A 303 -31.04 -17.79 -5.03
N HIS A 304 -32.19 -18.40 -4.73
CA HIS A 304 -32.31 -19.85 -4.48
C HIS A 304 -33.11 -20.59 -5.57
N LEU A 305 -33.30 -19.97 -6.74
CA LEU A 305 -34.09 -20.52 -7.85
C LEU A 305 -33.28 -21.52 -8.69
N GLY A 306 -31.98 -21.31 -8.84
CA GLY A 306 -31.09 -22.23 -9.55
C GLY A 306 -31.06 -23.61 -8.90
N GLY A 307 -31.18 -24.67 -9.70
CA GLY A 307 -31.23 -26.06 -9.23
C GLY A 307 -32.61 -26.55 -8.81
N LYS A 308 -33.65 -25.71 -8.82
CA LYS A 308 -35.03 -26.13 -8.50
C LYS A 308 -35.64 -26.95 -9.63
N LEU A 309 -36.43 -27.96 -9.24
CA LEU A 309 -37.14 -28.84 -10.16
C LEU A 309 -38.50 -28.24 -10.53
N ALA A 310 -38.79 -28.20 -11.83
CA ALA A 310 -40.11 -27.92 -12.35
C ALA A 310 -40.99 -29.20 -12.31
N PRO A 311 -42.33 -29.07 -12.29
CA PRO A 311 -43.25 -30.20 -12.23
C PRO A 311 -43.09 -31.22 -13.37
N ASN A 312 -42.49 -30.83 -14.49
CA ASN A 312 -42.23 -31.68 -15.65
C ASN A 312 -40.84 -32.33 -15.67
N GLY A 313 -40.10 -32.29 -14.54
CA GLY A 313 -38.76 -32.89 -14.41
C GLY A 313 -37.63 -32.05 -15.02
N MET A 314 -37.90 -30.85 -15.51
CA MET A 314 -36.86 -29.91 -15.95
C MET A 314 -36.21 -29.22 -14.75
N VAL A 315 -34.92 -28.91 -14.85
CA VAL A 315 -34.18 -28.20 -13.80
C VAL A 315 -34.01 -26.74 -14.21
N VAL A 316 -34.19 -25.81 -13.26
CA VAL A 316 -33.87 -24.40 -13.48
C VAL A 316 -32.34 -24.24 -13.48
N LYS A 317 -31.78 -23.92 -14.64
CA LYS A 317 -30.41 -23.43 -14.77
C LYS A 317 -30.41 -21.92 -14.63
N ALA A 318 -29.46 -21.41 -13.87
CA ALA A 318 -29.13 -20.00 -13.83
C ALA A 318 -27.77 -19.79 -14.48
N ARG A 319 -27.57 -18.65 -15.13
CA ARG A 319 -26.27 -18.21 -15.62
C ARG A 319 -26.16 -16.71 -15.51
N PHE A 320 -24.95 -16.19 -15.40
CA PHE A 320 -24.71 -14.77 -15.65
C PHE A 320 -24.57 -14.50 -17.16
N SER A 321 -25.14 -13.40 -17.64
CA SER A 321 -25.03 -12.95 -19.04
C SER A 321 -24.26 -11.63 -19.13
N PRO A 322 -23.04 -11.62 -19.72
CA PRO A 322 -22.24 -10.41 -19.88
C PRO A 322 -22.91 -9.31 -20.71
N ALA A 323 -23.78 -9.71 -21.66
CA ALA A 323 -24.47 -8.78 -22.55
C ALA A 323 -25.57 -7.97 -21.83
N SER A 324 -26.29 -8.59 -20.90
CA SER A 324 -27.38 -7.94 -20.15
C SER A 324 -26.95 -7.43 -18.76
N VAL A 325 -25.74 -7.84 -18.31
CA VAL A 325 -25.21 -7.61 -16.95
C VAL A 325 -26.27 -8.01 -15.92
N ASP A 326 -26.80 -9.21 -16.07
CA ASP A 326 -27.84 -9.76 -15.21
C ASP A 326 -27.72 -11.29 -15.12
N VAL A 327 -28.31 -11.87 -14.07
CA VAL A 327 -28.51 -13.32 -14.00
C VAL A 327 -29.69 -13.67 -14.90
N GLU A 328 -29.56 -14.68 -15.73
CA GLU A 328 -30.62 -15.21 -16.57
C GLU A 328 -30.94 -16.65 -16.15
N TYR A 329 -32.21 -17.03 -16.27
CA TYR A 329 -32.73 -18.33 -15.88
C TYR A 329 -33.36 -19.04 -17.08
N ARG A 330 -33.23 -20.36 -17.11
CA ARG A 330 -33.83 -21.23 -18.13
C ARG A 330 -34.15 -22.59 -17.55
N LEU A 331 -35.19 -23.24 -18.07
CA LEU A 331 -35.47 -24.65 -17.79
C LEU A 331 -34.77 -25.54 -18.82
N GLU A 332 -34.03 -26.54 -18.36
CA GLU A 332 -33.37 -27.54 -19.21
C GLU A 332 -33.75 -28.96 -18.80
N SER A 333 -33.87 -29.86 -19.78
CA SER A 333 -34.10 -31.29 -19.55
C SER A 333 -32.83 -31.97 -19.05
N SER A 334 -32.93 -32.79 -18.01
CA SER A 334 -31.80 -33.45 -17.33
C SER A 334 -31.01 -34.45 -18.19
N SER A 335 -31.36 -34.65 -19.48
CA SER A 335 -30.77 -35.63 -20.39
C SER A 335 -29.62 -35.11 -21.27
N VAL A 336 -29.25 -33.83 -21.21
CA VAL A 336 -28.10 -33.32 -21.96
C VAL A 336 -26.84 -33.47 -21.10
N GLN A 337 -26.11 -34.57 -21.31
CA GLN A 337 -24.76 -34.74 -20.78
C GLN A 337 -23.86 -33.61 -21.27
N ASN A 338 -23.18 -32.94 -20.34
CA ASN A 338 -21.81 -32.50 -20.55
C ASN A 338 -21.02 -32.70 -19.26
N VAL A 339 -19.84 -33.25 -19.47
CA VAL A 339 -18.81 -33.64 -18.52
C VAL A 339 -18.28 -32.39 -17.83
N ASP A 340 -18.74 -32.12 -16.60
CA ASP A 340 -17.86 -31.80 -15.46
C ASP A 340 -18.70 -31.67 -14.19
N GLY A 341 -18.40 -32.51 -13.22
CA GLY A 341 -18.99 -32.44 -11.89
C GLY A 341 -18.45 -31.25 -11.12
N SER A 342 -19.10 -30.10 -11.23
CA SER A 342 -19.13 -29.11 -10.16
C SER A 342 -20.52 -28.48 -10.08
N GLU A 343 -21.27 -28.84 -9.04
CA GLU A 343 -22.39 -28.04 -8.55
C GLU A 343 -21.82 -26.70 -8.04
N SER A 344 -21.48 -25.81 -8.97
CA SER A 344 -21.08 -24.44 -8.65
C SER A 344 -22.36 -23.62 -8.48
N ASP A 345 -22.44 -22.77 -7.47
CA ASP A 345 -23.48 -21.76 -7.32
C ASP A 345 -23.48 -20.80 -8.53
N LEU A 346 -24.17 -21.17 -9.62
CA LEU A 346 -24.21 -20.47 -10.92
C LEU A 346 -24.87 -19.07 -10.88
N ASN A 347 -25.20 -18.56 -9.70
CA ASN A 347 -25.81 -17.25 -9.48
C ASN A 347 -24.80 -16.11 -9.33
N PHE A 348 -23.49 -16.40 -9.29
CA PHE A 348 -22.44 -15.41 -9.12
C PHE A 348 -21.57 -15.24 -10.39
N PRO A 349 -21.18 -14.00 -10.73
CA PRO A 349 -20.24 -13.73 -11.83
C PRO A 349 -18.86 -14.37 -11.55
N SER A 350 -18.11 -14.71 -12.60
CA SER A 350 -16.74 -15.21 -12.46
C SER A 350 -15.82 -14.17 -11.83
N GLU A 351 -14.68 -14.61 -11.30
CA GLU A 351 -13.68 -13.71 -10.70
C GLU A 351 -13.24 -12.62 -11.70
N GLU A 352 -12.94 -13.01 -12.93
CA GLU A 352 -12.47 -12.13 -14.00
C GLU A 352 -13.52 -11.07 -14.32
N GLN A 353 -14.80 -11.46 -14.37
CA GLN A 353 -15.89 -10.53 -14.62
C GLN A 353 -16.04 -9.52 -13.48
N ILE A 354 -15.96 -9.97 -12.22
CA ILE A 354 -16.04 -9.06 -11.06
C ILE A 354 -14.88 -8.07 -11.09
N LEU A 355 -13.68 -8.53 -11.46
CA LEU A 355 -12.50 -7.68 -11.59
C LEU A 355 -12.65 -6.66 -12.72
N CYS A 356 -13.16 -7.07 -13.88
CA CYS A 356 -13.45 -6.19 -15.00
C CYS A 356 -14.48 -5.12 -14.63
N ASP A 357 -15.56 -5.51 -13.94
CA ASP A 357 -16.58 -4.57 -13.47
C ASP A 357 -16.04 -3.64 -12.39
N LEU A 358 -15.24 -4.16 -11.44
CA LEU A 358 -14.60 -3.35 -10.40
C LEU A 358 -13.69 -2.29 -11.02
N LYS A 359 -12.85 -2.69 -11.99
CA LYS A 359 -12.00 -1.76 -12.73
C LYS A 359 -12.83 -0.73 -13.50
N PHE A 360 -13.89 -1.16 -14.18
CA PHE A 360 -14.77 -0.25 -14.89
C PHE A 360 -15.43 0.77 -13.95
N LEU A 361 -15.91 0.36 -12.78
CA LEU A 361 -16.47 1.27 -11.78
C LEU A 361 -15.42 2.22 -11.20
N TYR A 362 -14.22 1.70 -10.91
CA TYR A 362 -13.08 2.49 -10.47
C TYR A 362 -12.74 3.59 -11.48
N ASP A 363 -12.58 3.23 -12.75
CA ASP A 363 -12.28 4.16 -13.84
C ASP A 363 -13.45 5.16 -14.03
N SER A 364 -14.69 4.70 -13.94
CA SER A 364 -15.87 5.53 -14.18
C SER A 364 -16.20 6.51 -13.06
N ILE A 365 -15.87 6.18 -11.79
CA ILE A 365 -16.31 6.92 -10.59
C ILE A 365 -15.15 7.58 -9.84
N LEU A 366 -13.98 6.93 -9.74
CA LEU A 366 -12.92 7.34 -8.82
C LEU A 366 -11.68 7.90 -9.53
N HIS A 367 -11.35 7.41 -10.72
CA HIS A 367 -10.13 7.81 -11.41
C HIS A 367 -10.25 9.22 -12.00
N PRO A 368 -9.40 10.20 -11.63
CA PRO A 368 -9.54 11.59 -12.04
C PRO A 368 -9.66 11.81 -13.55
N ASP A 369 -8.87 11.07 -14.35
CA ASP A 369 -8.78 11.30 -15.80
C ASP A 369 -9.86 10.57 -16.62
N THR A 370 -10.47 9.53 -16.07
CA THR A 370 -11.40 8.65 -16.81
C THR A 370 -12.84 8.71 -16.27
N MET A 371 -13.07 9.44 -15.18
CA MET A 371 -14.39 9.63 -14.57
C MET A 371 -15.37 10.26 -15.56
N LEU A 372 -16.53 9.62 -15.75
CA LEU A 372 -17.54 10.10 -16.69
C LEU A 372 -18.29 11.34 -16.14
N SER A 373 -18.88 12.12 -17.04
CA SER A 373 -19.47 13.44 -16.78
C SER A 373 -20.94 13.43 -16.33
N TYR A 374 -21.37 12.45 -15.51
CA TYR A 374 -22.79 12.28 -15.15
C TYR A 374 -23.21 12.94 -13.81
N THR A 375 -22.28 13.45 -13.00
CA THR A 375 -22.58 14.14 -11.73
C THR A 375 -22.70 15.66 -11.92
N PRO A 376 -23.41 16.39 -11.03
CA PRO A 376 -23.32 17.84 -10.98
C PRO A 376 -21.86 18.29 -10.92
N GLN A 377 -21.50 19.33 -11.67
CA GLN A 377 -20.10 19.76 -11.85
C GLN A 377 -19.35 19.93 -10.50
N VAL A 378 -20.00 20.55 -9.52
CA VAL A 378 -19.43 20.77 -8.17
C VAL A 378 -19.12 19.45 -7.46
N MET A 379 -19.98 18.43 -7.61
CA MET A 379 -19.73 17.11 -7.03
C MET A 379 -18.55 16.44 -7.74
N ARG A 380 -18.49 16.54 -9.06
CA ARG A 380 -17.39 15.99 -9.87
C ARG A 380 -16.04 16.57 -9.44
N GLU A 381 -15.95 17.90 -9.34
CA GLU A 381 -14.73 18.60 -8.91
C GLU A 381 -14.27 18.16 -7.51
N ARG A 382 -15.22 17.97 -6.58
CA ARG A 382 -14.92 17.45 -5.23
C ARG A 382 -14.39 16.02 -5.24
N ILE A 383 -14.94 15.15 -6.10
CA ILE A 383 -14.46 13.76 -6.23
C ILE A 383 -13.07 13.75 -6.86
N ILE A 384 -12.83 14.53 -7.91
CA ILE A 384 -11.52 14.68 -8.56
C ILE A 384 -10.49 15.17 -7.55
N ASP A 385 -10.78 16.24 -6.81
CA ASP A 385 -9.89 16.79 -5.78
C ASP A 385 -9.54 15.76 -4.70
N ALA A 386 -10.54 15.06 -4.15
CA ALA A 386 -10.31 14.01 -3.17
C ALA A 386 -9.51 12.83 -3.75
N ALA A 387 -9.80 12.43 -4.98
CA ALA A 387 -9.11 11.33 -5.63
C ALA A 387 -7.64 11.68 -5.91
N THR A 388 -7.36 12.85 -6.47
CA THR A 388 -5.99 13.34 -6.70
C THR A 388 -5.21 13.40 -5.40
N LYS A 389 -5.82 13.89 -4.30
CA LYS A 389 -5.19 13.89 -2.97
C LYS A 389 -4.78 12.49 -2.52
N LEU A 390 -5.65 11.49 -2.68
CA LEU A 390 -5.30 10.11 -2.31
C LEU A 390 -4.20 9.52 -3.20
N LEU A 391 -4.18 9.85 -4.50
CA LEU A 391 -3.14 9.41 -5.44
C LEU A 391 -1.76 10.03 -5.12
N ASP A 392 -1.76 11.27 -4.64
CA ASP A 392 -0.57 12.02 -4.22
C ASP A 392 -0.06 11.63 -2.82
N CYS A 393 -0.88 10.99 -1.99
CA CYS A 393 -0.44 10.45 -0.70
C CYS A 393 0.28 9.12 -0.90
N LYS A 394 1.59 9.18 -1.16
CA LYS A 394 2.41 8.00 -1.47
C LYS A 394 3.29 7.49 -0.34
N GLN A 395 3.68 8.34 0.60
CA GLN A 395 4.62 7.97 1.64
C GLN A 395 3.90 7.51 2.91
N PHE A 396 4.15 6.27 3.31
CA PHE A 396 3.67 5.71 4.55
C PHE A 396 4.83 5.28 5.44
N VAL A 397 4.64 5.37 6.75
CA VAL A 397 5.67 5.03 7.74
C VAL A 397 5.07 4.16 8.83
N LYS A 398 5.77 3.09 9.19
CA LYS A 398 5.48 2.30 10.38
C LYS A 398 6.51 2.59 11.46
N ASP A 399 6.03 2.96 12.65
CA ASP A 399 6.86 3.10 13.85
C ASP A 399 6.73 1.83 14.71
N TYR A 400 7.83 1.10 14.87
CA TYR A 400 7.88 -0.12 15.66
C TYR A 400 8.10 0.14 17.15
N LYS A 401 8.43 1.38 17.53
CA LYS A 401 8.62 1.83 18.93
C LYS A 401 9.46 0.85 19.76
N PRO A 402 10.68 0.46 19.31
CA PRO A 402 11.49 -0.53 20.01
C PRO A 402 11.86 -0.11 21.44
N TYR A 403 11.85 1.19 21.73
CA TYR A 403 12.06 1.74 23.06
C TYR A 403 11.00 1.30 24.10
N LYS A 404 9.77 0.95 23.68
CA LYS A 404 8.74 0.40 24.57
C LYS A 404 8.93 -1.08 24.87
N MET A 405 9.63 -1.82 24.00
CA MET A 405 9.86 -3.26 24.18
C MET A 405 11.01 -3.55 25.16
N ALA A 406 11.79 -2.53 25.52
CA ALA A 406 12.91 -2.64 26.46
C ALA A 406 12.49 -2.52 27.94
N GLU A 407 11.20 -2.44 28.26
CA GLU A 407 10.71 -2.22 29.63
C GLU A 407 10.89 -3.44 30.58
N GLU A 408 11.40 -4.59 30.12
CA GLU A 408 11.42 -5.82 30.93
C GLU A 408 12.75 -6.63 30.93
N SER A 409 13.90 -6.04 30.62
CA SER A 409 15.19 -6.73 30.79
C SER A 409 15.86 -6.36 32.12
N SER A 410 15.78 -7.26 33.11
CA SER A 410 16.40 -7.13 34.44
C SER A 410 17.92 -7.24 34.46
N PHE A 411 18.57 -7.46 33.31
CA PHE A 411 19.96 -7.92 33.21
C PHE A 411 20.98 -6.84 32.80
N GLY A 412 20.57 -5.58 32.63
CA GLY A 412 21.48 -4.50 32.23
C GLY A 412 20.90 -3.10 32.44
N ILE A 413 21.72 -2.07 32.19
CA ILE A 413 21.32 -0.68 32.12
C ILE A 413 21.08 -0.33 30.65
N HIS A 414 19.87 0.10 30.30
CA HIS A 414 19.44 0.40 28.94
C HIS A 414 19.21 1.91 28.78
N LEU A 415 20.10 2.61 28.07
CA LEU A 415 20.03 4.06 27.96
C LEU A 415 19.94 4.52 26.52
N TRP A 416 18.89 5.28 26.22
CA TRP A 416 18.75 6.01 24.95
C TRP A 416 19.53 7.32 25.02
N CYS A 417 20.67 7.35 24.35
CA CYS A 417 21.60 8.48 24.35
C CYS A 417 21.29 9.43 23.20
N HIS A 418 20.90 10.67 23.54
CA HIS A 418 20.74 11.77 22.59
C HIS A 418 22.03 12.58 22.56
N VAL A 419 22.57 12.91 21.39
CA VAL A 419 23.81 13.68 21.29
C VAL A 419 23.52 15.11 20.82
N ALA A 420 24.07 16.08 21.55
CA ALA A 420 24.17 17.47 21.14
C ALA A 420 25.64 17.80 20.87
N LEU A 421 25.93 18.44 19.74
CA LEU A 421 27.31 18.76 19.34
C LEU A 421 27.74 20.12 19.90
N SER A 422 28.95 20.18 20.45
CA SER A 422 29.56 21.40 21.01
C SER A 422 29.90 22.45 19.94
N ASP A 423 30.23 22.00 18.71
CA ASP A 423 30.91 22.82 17.70
C ASP A 423 29.97 23.41 16.63
N GLU A 424 28.66 23.16 16.67
CA GLU A 424 27.75 23.56 15.58
C GLU A 424 26.68 24.58 16.02
N SER A 425 26.44 25.57 15.15
CA SER A 425 25.21 26.36 15.16
C SER A 425 24.01 25.43 15.00
N LYS A 426 22.84 25.81 15.53
CA LYS A 426 21.57 25.04 15.46
C LYS A 426 21.13 24.80 14.00
N ASP A 427 21.76 23.87 13.30
CA ASP A 427 21.48 23.53 11.89
C ASP A 427 20.61 22.26 11.79
N ASP A 428 19.72 22.29 10.79
CA ASP A 428 18.56 21.41 10.55
C ASP A 428 18.91 19.96 10.15
N PHE A 429 19.57 19.18 11.00
CA PHE A 429 19.60 17.72 10.84
C PHE A 429 19.11 17.00 12.09
N VAL A 430 18.38 15.91 11.89
CA VAL A 430 17.77 15.14 12.97
C VAL A 430 18.69 13.98 13.30
N LEU A 431 19.31 14.02 14.48
CA LEU A 431 20.15 12.94 14.97
C LEU A 431 19.32 11.95 15.82
N PRO A 432 19.13 10.70 15.37
CA PRO A 432 18.43 9.71 16.18
C PRO A 432 19.20 9.33 17.45
N PRO A 433 18.51 9.04 18.57
CA PRO A 433 19.17 8.53 19.77
C PRO A 433 19.64 7.10 19.56
N GLU A 434 20.80 6.74 20.13
CA GLU A 434 21.32 5.38 20.11
C GLU A 434 21.11 4.67 21.45
N LEU A 435 20.73 3.39 21.40
CA LEU A 435 20.55 2.57 22.59
C LEU A 435 21.89 1.99 23.03
N ILE A 436 22.32 2.33 24.23
CA ILE A 436 23.51 1.78 24.87
C ILE A 436 23.09 0.82 25.96
N VAL A 437 23.62 -0.41 25.90
CA VAL A 437 23.36 -1.46 26.89
C VAL A 437 24.64 -1.69 27.68
N LEU A 438 24.57 -1.49 28.99
CA LEU A 438 25.70 -1.54 29.90
C LEU A 438 25.47 -2.57 31.03
N PRO A 439 26.54 -3.15 31.59
CA PRO A 439 26.42 -3.95 32.80
C PRO A 439 25.98 -3.09 33.99
N LEU A 440 25.36 -3.70 35.02
CA LEU A 440 24.86 -2.99 36.21
C LEU A 440 25.96 -2.28 37.02
N SER A 441 27.22 -2.67 36.84
CA SER A 441 28.40 -2.07 37.46
C SER A 441 29.02 -0.93 36.63
N ALA A 442 28.45 -0.60 35.46
CA ALA A 442 29.04 0.37 34.56
C ALA A 442 29.13 1.77 35.17
N THR A 443 30.23 2.44 34.85
CA THR A 443 30.54 3.81 35.29
C THR A 443 30.17 4.84 34.23
N VAL A 444 30.16 6.11 34.61
CA VAL A 444 29.99 7.22 33.65
C VAL A 444 31.06 7.19 32.57
N ALA A 445 32.30 6.77 32.90
CA ALA A 445 33.36 6.55 31.92
C ALA A 445 32.96 5.51 30.86
N ASP A 446 32.36 4.40 31.30
CA ASP A 446 31.90 3.34 30.41
C ASP A 446 30.77 3.84 29.51
N LEU A 447 29.81 4.59 30.05
CA LEU A 447 28.75 5.20 29.26
C LEU A 447 29.30 6.14 28.18
N LYS A 448 30.22 7.04 28.53
CA LYS A 448 30.84 7.97 27.56
C LYS A 448 31.57 7.20 26.46
N ARG A 449 32.33 6.16 26.82
CA ARG A 449 33.08 5.33 25.87
C ARG A 449 32.15 4.53 24.95
N GLU A 450 31.19 3.80 25.50
CA GLU A 450 30.27 2.99 24.68
C GLU A 450 29.37 3.87 23.80
N ALA A 451 28.90 5.01 24.30
CA ALA A 451 28.19 5.98 23.46
C ALA A 451 29.09 6.52 22.35
N THR A 452 30.33 6.88 22.65
CA THR A 452 31.31 7.32 21.64
C THR A 452 31.49 6.27 20.55
N THR A 453 31.74 5.01 20.94
CA THR A 453 31.89 3.88 20.01
C THR A 453 30.65 3.67 19.17
N ALA A 454 29.45 3.66 19.77
CA ALA A 454 28.20 3.44 19.05
C ALA A 454 27.97 4.49 17.95
N PHE A 455 28.12 5.78 18.26
CA PHE A 455 27.95 6.83 17.27
C PHE A 455 29.04 6.80 16.19
N GLN A 456 30.28 6.49 16.58
CA GLN A 456 31.38 6.27 15.62
C GLN A 456 31.10 5.10 14.69
N GLU A 457 30.48 4.01 15.13
CA GLU A 457 30.19 2.83 14.31
C GLU A 457 28.98 3.02 13.40
N VAL A 458 27.95 3.72 13.88
CA VAL A 458 26.70 3.89 13.15
C VAL A 458 26.84 4.96 12.05
N TYR A 459 27.48 6.10 12.33
CA TYR A 459 27.42 7.28 11.45
C TYR A 459 28.79 7.62 10.84
N ALA A 460 28.81 7.90 9.54
CA ALA A 460 30.04 8.18 8.81
C ALA A 460 30.69 9.51 9.24
N MET A 461 29.89 10.54 9.55
CA MET A 461 30.38 11.84 10.00
C MET A 461 31.03 11.79 11.40
N PHE A 462 30.58 10.88 12.26
CA PHE A 462 31.05 10.76 13.64
C PHE A 462 32.30 9.89 13.80
N LYS A 463 33.09 9.70 12.74
CA LYS A 463 34.35 8.92 12.81
C LYS A 463 35.30 9.39 13.91
N TRP A 464 35.27 10.66 14.27
CA TRP A 464 36.12 11.28 15.30
C TRP A 464 35.28 11.98 16.38
N PHE A 465 34.09 11.44 16.62
CA PHE A 465 33.21 11.91 17.68
C PHE A 465 33.72 11.46 19.04
N GLU A 466 33.60 12.30 20.06
CA GLU A 466 33.89 11.96 21.47
C GLU A 466 32.85 12.60 22.38
N VAL A 467 32.34 11.85 23.35
CA VAL A 467 31.43 12.38 24.38
C VAL A 467 32.22 13.10 25.47
N GLU A 468 31.90 14.37 25.71
CA GLU A 468 32.56 15.21 26.71
C GLU A 468 31.85 15.13 28.07
N GLU A 469 30.53 15.39 28.07
CA GLU A 469 29.75 15.53 29.29
C GLU A 469 28.32 15.00 29.17
N LEU A 470 27.74 14.67 30.32
CA LEU A 470 26.33 14.33 30.46
C LEU A 470 25.56 15.64 30.70
N LEU A 471 24.66 16.00 29.80
CA LEU A 471 23.91 17.25 29.91
C LEU A 471 22.89 17.16 31.05
N GLY A 472 22.80 18.23 31.85
CA GLY A 472 21.86 18.33 32.99
C GLY A 472 22.40 17.84 34.33
N TYR A 473 23.60 17.25 34.38
CA TYR A 473 24.18 16.71 35.63
C TYR A 473 25.47 17.39 36.10
N GLY A 474 25.96 18.40 35.36
CA GLY A 474 27.20 19.11 35.69
C GLY A 474 28.45 18.23 35.63
N SER A 475 29.52 18.64 36.32
CA SER A 475 30.80 17.91 36.35
C SER A 475 30.72 16.67 37.26
N ILE A 476 30.15 15.58 36.75
CA ILE A 476 30.14 14.28 37.43
C ILE A 476 31.52 13.62 37.30
N LYS A 477 32.02 12.99 38.37
CA LYS A 477 33.23 12.15 38.28
C LYS A 477 32.94 10.90 37.45
N ASP A 478 33.84 10.59 36.52
CA ASP A 478 33.69 9.45 35.61
C ASP A 478 33.56 8.09 36.33
N SER A 479 34.00 7.99 37.59
CA SER A 479 33.92 6.77 38.42
C SER A 479 32.53 6.48 39.01
N PHE A 480 31.55 7.40 38.90
CA PHE A 480 30.21 7.15 39.43
C PHE A 480 29.50 6.04 38.65
N THR A 481 28.79 5.17 39.35
CA THR A 481 27.99 4.11 38.71
C THR A 481 26.75 4.71 38.07
N VAL A 482 26.53 4.38 36.79
CA VAL A 482 25.41 4.88 35.98
C VAL A 482 24.06 4.51 36.62
N LYS A 483 23.95 3.31 37.17
CA LYS A 483 22.72 2.81 37.82
C LYS A 483 22.25 3.71 38.96
N LEU A 484 23.17 4.25 39.75
CA LEU A 484 22.85 5.16 40.86
C LEU A 484 22.37 6.52 40.37
N LEU A 485 22.78 6.94 39.18
CA LEU A 485 22.45 8.26 38.60
C LEU A 485 21.17 8.23 37.76
N LEU A 486 21.00 7.19 36.94
CA LEU A 486 19.99 7.13 35.87
C LEU A 486 19.04 5.93 35.99
N GLY A 487 19.26 5.04 36.95
CA GLY A 487 18.52 3.78 37.07
C GLY A 487 18.95 2.74 36.03
N SER A 488 18.07 1.74 35.81
CA SER A 488 18.33 0.64 34.86
C SER A 488 17.77 0.88 33.46
N CYS A 489 16.91 1.87 33.27
CA CYS A 489 16.35 2.23 31.97
C CYS A 489 16.05 3.72 31.93
N GLY A 490 16.37 4.38 30.82
CA GLY A 490 16.09 5.80 30.67
C GLY A 490 16.60 6.41 29.37
N SER A 491 16.52 7.74 29.31
CA SER A 491 17.09 8.51 28.22
C SER A 491 17.94 9.64 28.77
N ILE A 492 19.08 9.89 28.12
CA ILE A 492 20.04 10.90 28.56
C ILE A 492 20.55 11.75 27.38
N PRO A 493 20.54 13.08 27.51
CA PRO A 493 21.27 13.95 26.61
C PRO A 493 22.77 13.97 26.96
N LEU A 494 23.60 13.78 25.96
CA LEU A 494 25.05 13.80 26.00
C LEU A 494 25.53 14.97 25.15
N LYS A 495 26.56 15.66 25.61
CA LYS A 495 27.29 16.62 24.81
C LYS A 495 28.55 15.95 24.29
N GLY A 496 28.78 16.08 22.99
CA GLY A 496 30.00 15.56 22.39
C GLY A 496 30.63 16.55 21.43
N ARG A 497 31.92 16.36 21.21
CA ARG A 497 32.72 17.09 20.24
C ARG A 497 32.89 16.24 19.00
N CYS A 498 32.82 16.84 17.83
CA CYS A 498 33.15 16.17 16.59
C CYS A 498 34.13 17.06 15.84
N LEU A 499 35.40 16.70 15.85
CA LEU A 499 36.44 17.42 15.11
C LEU A 499 36.19 17.27 13.61
N ALA A 500 35.37 18.16 13.05
CA ALA A 500 34.96 18.13 11.66
C ALA A 500 36.18 18.41 10.76
N LYS A 501 36.74 17.37 10.15
CA LYS A 501 37.59 17.55 8.97
C LYS A 501 36.68 17.86 7.78
N HIS A 502 37.03 18.87 6.97
CA HIS A 502 36.24 19.36 5.83
C HIS A 502 35.63 18.25 4.93
N GLY A 503 36.27 17.07 4.82
CA GLY A 503 35.77 15.95 4.03
C GLY A 503 34.60 15.13 4.61
N LEU A 504 34.29 15.24 5.92
CA LEU A 504 33.20 14.47 6.55
C LEU A 504 31.85 15.21 6.51
N ASN A 505 31.84 16.51 6.22
CA ASN A 505 30.61 17.30 6.10
C ASN A 505 29.67 16.78 5.00
N ARG A 506 30.21 16.07 3.99
CA ARG A 506 29.39 15.40 2.96
C ARG A 506 28.50 14.27 3.49
N PHE A 507 28.74 13.81 4.72
CA PHE A 507 28.00 12.76 5.39
C PHE A 507 27.05 13.29 6.45
N ARG A 508 26.88 14.62 6.55
CA ARG A 508 26.03 15.26 7.55
C ARG A 508 24.56 14.87 7.40
N MET A 509 24.09 14.67 6.17
CA MET A 509 22.72 14.26 5.88
C MET A 509 22.68 13.26 4.73
N GLU A 510 21.72 12.34 4.77
CA GLU A 510 21.46 11.35 3.71
C GLU A 510 21.08 12.01 2.36
N ARG A 511 20.46 13.19 2.38
CA ARG A 511 20.23 14.01 1.16
C ARG A 511 21.52 14.60 0.55
N GLY A 512 22.65 14.52 1.23
CA GLY A 512 23.90 15.15 0.83
C GLY A 512 23.98 16.65 1.17
N ILE A 513 24.92 17.34 0.53
CA ILE A 513 25.28 18.75 0.80
C ILE A 513 24.65 19.76 -0.16
N GLU A 514 23.94 19.27 -1.18
CA GLU A 514 23.31 20.13 -2.18
C GLU A 514 22.11 20.85 -1.54
N SER A 515 22.26 22.15 -1.26
CA SER A 515 21.20 23.01 -0.73
C SER A 515 20.36 23.58 -1.87
N TRP A 516 19.59 22.73 -2.55
CA TRP A 516 18.54 23.21 -3.44
C TRP A 516 17.35 23.74 -2.63
N THR A 517 16.83 24.91 -3.00
CA THR A 517 15.68 25.50 -2.30
C THR A 517 14.40 25.13 -3.03
N VAL A 518 13.53 24.36 -2.37
CA VAL A 518 12.18 24.10 -2.85
C VAL A 518 11.24 25.15 -2.27
N ASP A 519 10.53 25.86 -3.15
CA ASP A 519 9.45 26.76 -2.74
C ASP A 519 8.35 26.77 -3.81
N CYS A 520 7.48 25.77 -3.67
CA CYS A 520 6.40 25.52 -4.60
C CYS A 520 5.10 26.20 -4.15
N THR A 521 4.24 26.56 -5.10
CA THR A 521 2.94 27.19 -4.84
C THR A 521 1.96 26.31 -4.08
N CYS A 522 2.15 24.98 -4.09
CA CYS A 522 1.39 24.04 -3.26
C CYS A 522 1.74 24.14 -1.76
N GLY A 523 2.86 24.79 -1.40
CA GLY A 523 3.36 24.90 -0.04
C GLY A 523 4.53 23.96 0.29
N ALA A 524 4.97 23.12 -0.65
CA ALA A 524 6.12 22.23 -0.44
C ALA A 524 7.41 23.05 -0.25
N LYS A 525 8.21 22.64 0.73
CA LYS A 525 9.48 23.26 1.14
C LYS A 525 10.69 22.33 1.03
N ASP A 526 10.45 21.07 0.71
CA ASP A 526 11.48 20.07 0.44
C ASP A 526 10.99 19.20 -0.72
N ASP A 527 11.90 18.37 -1.25
CA ASP A 527 11.59 17.40 -2.28
C ASP A 527 10.77 16.25 -1.70
N ASP A 528 9.56 16.06 -2.24
CA ASP A 528 8.59 15.03 -1.84
C ASP A 528 8.58 13.81 -2.77
N GLY A 529 9.56 13.72 -3.70
CA GLY A 529 9.70 12.63 -4.66
C GLY A 529 8.88 12.81 -5.94
N GLU A 530 8.20 13.95 -6.09
CA GLU A 530 7.50 14.30 -7.32
C GLU A 530 8.42 15.01 -8.32
N ARG A 531 8.02 15.01 -9.60
CA ARG A 531 8.79 15.67 -10.66
C ARG A 531 8.90 17.19 -10.38
N MET A 532 10.14 17.67 -10.26
CA MET A 532 10.45 19.08 -10.04
C MET A 532 11.36 19.65 -11.13
N LEU A 533 11.37 20.99 -11.23
CA LEU A 533 12.28 21.74 -12.08
C LEU A 533 12.72 23.04 -11.39
N ALA A 534 13.95 23.47 -11.68
CA ALA A 534 14.50 24.73 -11.16
C ALA A 534 14.12 25.91 -12.07
N CYS A 535 13.80 27.05 -11.47
CA CYS A 535 13.68 28.31 -12.19
C CYS A 535 15.07 28.78 -12.66
N ASP A 536 15.24 29.09 -13.94
CA ASP A 536 16.52 29.57 -14.50
C ASP A 536 16.91 30.96 -13.99
N THR A 537 15.95 31.75 -13.49
CA THR A 537 16.22 33.10 -12.98
C THR A 537 16.61 33.10 -11.50
N CYS A 538 15.92 32.34 -10.64
CA CYS A 538 16.14 32.36 -9.20
C CYS A 538 16.65 31.06 -8.59
N GLY A 539 16.79 29.98 -9.38
CA GLY A 539 17.26 28.67 -8.90
C GLY A 539 16.29 27.91 -7.99
N VAL A 540 15.13 28.48 -7.66
CA VAL A 540 14.12 27.85 -6.80
C VAL A 540 13.44 26.70 -7.55
N TRP A 541 13.31 25.56 -6.87
CA TRP A 541 12.67 24.36 -7.39
C TRP A 541 11.16 24.38 -7.11
N GLN A 542 10.39 23.99 -8.13
CA GLN A 542 8.93 23.87 -8.08
C GLN A 542 8.50 22.55 -8.71
N HIS A 543 7.34 22.02 -8.32
CA HIS A 543 6.76 20.88 -9.00
C HIS A 543 6.38 21.24 -10.43
N THR A 544 6.70 20.38 -11.40
CA THR A 544 6.31 20.60 -12.80
C THR A 544 4.79 20.75 -12.91
N ARG A 545 4.04 19.91 -12.19
CA ARG A 545 2.58 19.95 -12.16
C ARG A 545 2.03 21.27 -11.62
N CYS A 546 2.65 21.84 -10.59
CA CYS A 546 2.25 23.14 -10.04
C CYS A 546 2.64 24.31 -10.94
N ALA A 547 3.64 24.11 -11.79
CA ALA A 547 4.04 25.03 -12.86
C ALA A 547 3.20 24.86 -14.16
N GLY A 548 2.23 23.92 -14.18
CA GLY A 548 1.39 23.66 -15.36
C GLY A 548 2.02 22.75 -16.42
N ILE A 549 3.07 22.01 -16.06
CA ILE A 549 3.77 21.05 -16.93
C ILE A 549 3.39 19.64 -16.49
N HIS A 550 2.64 18.92 -17.33
CA HIS A 550 2.16 17.58 -17.03
C HIS A 550 3.28 16.54 -17.17
N SER A 551 3.09 15.35 -16.58
CA SER A 551 4.09 14.28 -16.60
C SER A 551 4.40 13.75 -18.01
N SER A 552 3.45 13.88 -18.94
CA SER A 552 3.61 13.54 -20.36
C SER A 552 4.45 14.56 -21.13
N ASP A 553 4.57 15.78 -20.61
CA ASP A 553 5.17 16.89 -21.35
C ASP A 553 6.69 16.86 -21.21
N GLU A 554 7.38 17.15 -22.31
CA GLU A 554 8.83 17.31 -22.31
C GLU A 554 9.24 18.47 -21.40
N MET A 555 10.43 18.34 -20.78
CA MET A 555 10.95 19.42 -19.95
C MET A 555 11.27 20.62 -20.82
N PRO A 556 10.76 21.83 -20.50
CA PRO A 556 11.13 23.02 -21.25
C PRO A 556 12.63 23.29 -21.09
N ALA A 557 13.27 23.76 -22.17
CA ALA A 557 14.69 24.14 -22.14
C ALA A 557 14.95 25.37 -21.26
N LYS A 558 13.94 26.20 -21.03
CA LYS A 558 13.98 27.35 -20.12
C LYS A 558 12.66 27.46 -19.34
N PHE A 559 12.73 27.61 -18.03
CA PHE A 559 11.61 27.80 -17.12
C PHE A 559 11.84 29.02 -16.21
N VAL A 560 10.88 29.93 -16.19
CA VAL A 560 10.88 31.11 -15.31
C VAL A 560 9.63 31.03 -14.43
N CYS A 561 9.82 31.03 -13.10
CA CYS A 561 8.70 30.90 -12.17
C CYS A 561 7.83 32.16 -12.14
N MET A 562 6.56 32.01 -11.74
CA MET A 562 5.58 33.11 -11.70
C MET A 562 6.05 34.33 -10.89
N ARG A 563 6.88 34.12 -9.85
CA ARG A 563 7.47 35.21 -9.05
C ARG A 563 8.46 36.03 -9.87
N CYS A 564 9.32 35.38 -10.66
CA CYS A 564 10.29 36.05 -11.52
C CYS A 564 9.58 36.75 -12.69
N VAL A 565 8.58 36.10 -13.30
CA VAL A 565 7.76 36.72 -14.35
C VAL A 565 7.08 38.01 -13.84
N SER A 566 6.57 38.00 -12.61
CA SER A 566 5.92 39.18 -12.02
C SER A 566 6.90 40.32 -11.74
N GLN A 567 8.18 40.02 -11.48
CA GLN A 567 9.22 41.02 -11.24
C GLN A 567 9.80 41.60 -12.54
N GLU A 568 9.70 40.89 -13.67
CA GLU A 568 10.14 41.36 -14.99
C GLU A 568 9.12 42.27 -15.68
N SER A 569 7.86 42.32 -15.21
CA SER A 569 6.88 43.27 -15.74
C SER A 569 7.26 44.72 -15.37
N PRO A 570 7.45 45.64 -16.35
CA PRO A 570 7.77 47.02 -16.03
C PRO A 570 6.60 47.62 -15.26
N LYS A 571 6.88 48.14 -14.07
CA LYS A 571 5.95 49.06 -13.38
C LYS A 571 5.72 50.21 -14.35
N HIS A 572 4.59 50.22 -15.04
CA HIS A 572 4.21 51.38 -15.86
C HIS A 572 4.21 52.62 -14.96
N PRO A 573 4.89 53.71 -15.38
CA PRO A 573 5.03 54.92 -14.59
C PRO A 573 3.70 55.63 -14.33
#